data_AF-A0A6C0DN19-F1
#
_entry.id   AF-A0A6C0DN19-F1
#
_cell.length_a   1.000
_cell.length_b   1.000
_cell.length_c   1.000
_cell.angle_alpha   90.00
_cell.angle_beta   90.00
_cell.angle_gamma   90.00
#
_symmetry.space_group_name_H-M   'P 1'
#
loop_
_entity.id
_entity.type
_entity.pdbx_description
1 polymer ?
#
loop_
_entity_poly.entity_id
_entity_poly.type
_entity_poly.pdbx_seq_one_letter_code
_entity_poly.pdbx_strand_id
1 'polypeptide(L)'
;MSSVFTNRAEMSKKSYIAAQDFTGHLWSYATTRSQTTFVVTGSLTAQTGGSYPKGAVLHETGKRLFPGANPGVTTMMVGVFNSDVVPALSGFIDPNSKYFTTFSIDKPVTIPNGYDQDDSTNLHSGQPVITNGSITAGGQVRCGTVTALPATGTATAIDGTLSQVYTITANSITPTLTITGASTVPGAAINLIVTGDGTARVITFGTGFKPTGTLTTAGANNYTLTFISNGTSFFEVSRTAAIA
;
A
#
# COMPACT_ATOMS: atom_id res chain seq x y z
N MET A 1 1.52 6.79 55.02
CA MET A 1 2.04 6.87 53.64
C MET A 1 0.93 7.43 52.76
N SER A 2 1.04 8.70 52.36
CA SER A 2 0.07 9.34 51.45
C SER A 2 0.50 9.06 50.02
N SER A 3 -0.27 8.25 49.28
CA SER A 3 -0.04 8.08 47.84
C SER A 3 -0.69 9.24 47.11
N VAL A 4 0.12 10.15 46.59
CA VAL A 4 -0.34 11.15 45.63
C VAL A 4 -0.63 10.40 44.32
N PHE A 5 -1.88 10.03 44.10
CA PHE A 5 -2.35 9.66 42.77
C PHE A 5 -2.24 10.91 41.91
N THR A 6 -1.15 11.03 41.17
CA THR A 6 -1.06 12.06 40.13
C THR A 6 -2.16 11.69 39.14
N ASN A 7 -3.22 12.50 39.11
CA ASN A 7 -4.28 12.45 38.11
C ASN A 7 -3.62 12.80 36.76
N ARG A 8 -2.88 11.84 36.20
CA ARG A 8 -2.44 11.92 34.81
C ARG A 8 -3.74 11.86 34.03
N ALA A 9 -4.11 12.97 33.39
CA ALA A 9 -5.21 12.99 32.45
C ALA A 9 -5.08 11.74 31.56
N GLU A 10 -6.10 10.88 31.55
CA GLU A 10 -6.12 9.73 30.65
C GLU A 10 -5.94 10.30 29.24
N MET A 11 -4.71 10.23 28.72
CA MET A 11 -4.44 10.56 27.34
C MET A 11 -5.31 9.64 26.49
N SER A 12 -5.82 10.14 25.37
CA SER A 12 -6.60 9.32 24.44
C SER A 12 -5.84 8.02 24.19
N LYS A 13 -6.46 6.87 24.51
CA LYS A 13 -5.86 5.53 24.39
C LYS A 13 -5.64 5.11 22.93
N LYS A 14 -5.96 5.99 21.97
CA LYS A 14 -5.75 5.77 20.55
C LYS A 14 -4.38 6.30 20.16
N SER A 15 -3.56 5.40 19.65
CA SER A 15 -2.34 5.77 18.95
C SER A 15 -2.53 5.47 17.46
N TYR A 16 -1.62 5.98 16.66
CA TYR A 16 -1.51 5.70 15.25
C TYR A 16 -0.10 5.19 15.00
N ILE A 17 0.08 4.36 13.99
CA ILE A 17 1.41 3.96 13.52
C ILE A 17 1.56 4.36 12.06
N ALA A 18 2.71 4.93 11.72
CA ALA A 18 3.02 5.34 10.36
C ALA A 18 3.28 4.12 9.46
N ALA A 19 2.45 3.92 8.43
CA ALA A 19 2.59 2.85 7.43
C ALA A 19 3.68 3.11 6.40
N GLN A 20 4.05 4.38 6.20
CA GLN A 20 5.06 4.85 5.28
C GLN A 20 5.78 6.07 5.87
N ASP A 21 6.85 6.52 5.24
CA ASP A 21 7.43 7.82 5.56
C ASP A 21 6.40 8.91 5.31
N PHE A 22 6.23 9.82 6.27
CA PHE A 22 5.09 10.74 6.31
C PHE A 22 5.53 12.21 6.29
N THR A 23 6.67 12.49 5.64
CA THR A 23 7.14 13.87 5.36
C THR A 23 6.07 14.65 4.61
N GLY A 24 5.66 15.81 5.14
CA GLY A 24 4.58 16.61 4.58
C GLY A 24 3.16 16.11 4.91
N HIS A 25 3.02 15.05 5.70
CA HIS A 25 1.72 14.52 6.15
C HIS A 25 1.45 14.74 7.65
N LEU A 26 2.35 15.46 8.33
CA LEU A 26 2.11 16.06 9.64
C LEU A 26 1.87 17.56 9.46
N TRP A 27 0.78 18.09 10.00
CA TRP A 27 0.33 19.45 9.75
C TRP A 27 0.36 20.31 11.02
N SER A 28 0.79 21.56 10.89
CA SER A 28 0.54 22.60 11.88
C SER A 28 -0.77 23.31 11.55
N TYR A 29 -1.56 23.64 12.57
CA TYR A 29 -2.76 24.46 12.40
C TYR A 29 -2.61 25.78 13.15
N ALA A 30 -2.82 26.88 12.44
CA ALA A 30 -2.81 28.23 13.00
C ALA A 30 -4.07 28.97 12.60
N THR A 31 -4.59 29.79 13.50
CA THR A 31 -5.71 30.70 13.23
C THR A 31 -5.26 32.15 13.40
N THR A 32 -5.83 33.02 12.58
CA THR A 32 -5.59 34.46 12.62
C THR A 32 -6.94 35.17 12.61
N ARG A 33 -7.13 36.12 13.53
CA ARG A 33 -8.31 36.99 13.51
C ARG A 33 -7.96 38.30 12.83
N SER A 34 -8.66 38.63 11.76
CA SER A 34 -8.56 39.96 11.15
C SER A 34 -9.06 41.01 12.13
N GLN A 35 -8.27 42.05 12.40
CA GLN A 35 -8.68 43.15 13.29
C GLN A 35 -9.72 44.08 12.65
N THR A 36 -9.84 44.06 11.33
CA THR A 36 -10.77 44.93 10.58
C THR A 36 -12.12 44.27 10.35
N THR A 37 -12.13 42.98 9.98
CA THR A 37 -13.37 42.24 9.68
C THR A 37 -13.83 41.37 10.84
N PHE A 38 -13.00 41.20 11.87
CA PHE A 38 -13.22 40.29 13.01
C PHE A 38 -13.44 38.82 12.63
N VAL A 39 -13.23 38.45 11.37
CA VAL A 39 -13.32 37.09 10.84
C VAL A 39 -12.07 36.31 11.24
N VAL A 40 -12.27 35.09 11.75
CA VAL A 40 -11.19 34.13 12.04
C VAL A 40 -10.94 33.32 10.78
N THR A 41 -9.71 33.38 10.27
CA THR A 41 -9.21 32.48 9.24
C THR A 41 -8.30 31.44 9.89
N GLY A 42 -8.13 30.31 9.21
CA GLY A 42 -7.31 29.21 9.67
C GLY A 42 -6.55 28.62 8.49
N SER A 43 -5.36 28.11 8.78
CA SER A 43 -4.48 27.53 7.77
C SER A 43 -3.83 26.27 8.33
N LEU A 44 -3.81 25.24 7.49
CA LEU A 44 -3.03 24.03 7.68
C LEU A 44 -1.72 24.18 6.89
N THR A 45 -0.59 23.98 7.55
CA THR A 45 0.74 24.01 6.92
C THR A 45 1.43 22.69 7.15
N ALA A 46 1.82 22.02 6.05
CA ALA A 46 2.55 20.76 6.12
C ALA A 46 3.95 20.99 6.73
N GLN A 47 4.33 20.15 7.68
CA GLN A 47 5.65 20.16 8.28
C GLN A 47 6.61 19.32 7.42
N THR A 48 7.74 19.90 7.02
CA THR A 48 8.70 19.28 6.09
C THR A 48 10.12 19.13 6.67
N GLY A 49 10.45 19.78 7.79
CA GLY A 49 11.81 19.86 8.34
C GLY A 49 12.19 18.82 9.41
N GLY A 50 11.54 17.66 9.45
CA GLY A 50 11.73 16.63 10.49
C GLY A 50 12.05 15.24 9.91
N SER A 51 12.49 14.31 10.77
CA SER A 51 12.56 12.88 10.42
C SER A 51 11.20 12.24 10.68
N TYR A 52 10.56 11.72 9.64
CA TYR A 52 9.21 11.17 9.68
C TYR A 52 9.21 9.68 9.25
N PRO A 53 9.87 8.79 10.01
CA PRO A 53 10.10 7.43 9.57
C PRO A 53 8.83 6.58 9.59
N LYS A 54 8.70 5.69 8.61
CA LYS A 54 7.78 4.55 8.68
C LYS A 54 7.94 3.81 10.03
N GLY A 55 6.81 3.40 10.61
CA GLY A 55 6.74 2.66 11.86
C GLY A 55 6.69 3.54 13.11
N ALA A 56 6.81 4.87 12.98
CA ALA A 56 6.66 5.79 14.11
C ALA A 56 5.28 5.63 14.76
N VAL A 57 5.25 5.44 16.08
CA VAL A 57 4.03 5.46 16.87
C VAL A 57 3.72 6.90 17.26
N LEU A 58 2.52 7.34 16.93
CA LEU A 58 2.02 8.69 17.17
C LEU A 58 0.88 8.60 18.19
N HIS A 59 1.02 9.27 19.32
CA HIS A 59 0.03 9.26 20.38
C HIS A 59 -0.96 10.41 20.19
N GLU A 60 -2.27 10.14 20.28
CA GLU A 60 -3.28 11.19 20.16
C GLU A 60 -3.24 12.14 21.37
N THR A 61 -3.26 13.45 21.11
CA THR A 61 -3.27 14.54 22.10
C THR A 61 -4.67 14.88 22.63
N GLY A 62 -5.72 14.36 22.00
CA GLY A 62 -7.12 14.72 22.22
C GLY A 62 -7.59 15.95 21.44
N LYS A 63 -6.69 16.69 20.78
CA LYS A 63 -7.05 17.79 19.89
C LYS A 63 -7.57 17.25 18.56
N ARG A 64 -8.66 17.84 18.06
CA ARG A 64 -9.26 17.47 16.77
C ARG A 64 -9.62 18.72 15.99
N LEU A 65 -9.50 18.64 14.67
CA LEU A 65 -10.00 19.67 13.77
C LEU A 65 -11.08 19.05 12.90
N PHE A 66 -12.21 19.74 12.77
CA PHE A 66 -13.35 19.27 12.00
C PHE A 66 -13.63 20.22 10.82
N PRO A 67 -13.99 19.67 9.65
CA PRO A 67 -14.47 20.48 8.53
C PRO A 67 -15.67 21.34 8.96
N GLY A 68 -15.69 22.60 8.52
CA GLY A 68 -16.74 23.57 8.86
C GLY A 68 -16.63 24.20 10.25
N ALA A 69 -16.09 23.50 11.25
CA ALA A 69 -15.84 24.06 12.58
C ALA A 69 -14.49 24.81 12.66
N ASN A 70 -13.49 24.34 11.91
CA ASN A 70 -12.16 24.91 11.87
C ASN A 70 -11.90 25.50 10.46
N PRO A 71 -11.78 26.84 10.32
CA PRO A 71 -11.51 27.46 9.02
C PRO A 71 -10.24 26.88 8.38
N GLY A 72 -10.30 26.61 7.06
CA GLY A 72 -9.19 26.05 6.29
C GLY A 72 -9.00 24.54 6.41
N VAL A 73 -9.84 23.84 7.18
CA VAL A 73 -9.80 22.38 7.37
C VAL A 73 -10.88 21.73 6.49
N THR A 74 -10.48 20.87 5.56
CA THR A 74 -11.39 20.19 4.62
C THR A 74 -11.67 18.73 4.99
N THR A 75 -10.77 18.09 5.74
CA THR A 75 -10.92 16.74 6.28
C THR A 75 -10.73 16.75 7.80
N MET A 76 -11.27 15.75 8.50
CA MET A 76 -11.06 15.64 9.94
C MET A 76 -9.58 15.37 10.23
N MET A 77 -8.98 16.14 11.13
CA MET A 77 -7.60 15.95 11.56
C MET A 77 -7.52 15.59 13.03
N VAL A 78 -6.53 14.77 13.39
CA VAL A 78 -6.26 14.34 14.77
C VAL A 78 -4.90 14.86 15.21
N GLY A 79 -4.87 15.57 16.33
CA GLY A 79 -3.64 16.07 16.92
C GLY A 79 -2.86 14.92 17.54
N VAL A 80 -1.61 14.74 17.14
CA VAL A 80 -0.74 13.67 17.59
C VAL A 80 0.63 14.17 18.01
N PHE A 81 1.35 13.39 18.81
CA PHE A 81 2.73 13.64 19.17
C PHE A 81 3.56 12.36 19.21
N ASN A 82 4.89 12.49 19.06
CA ASN A 82 5.85 11.42 19.28
C ASN A 82 7.05 11.98 20.03
N SER A 83 7.24 11.51 21.26
CA SER A 83 8.33 11.91 22.15
C SER A 83 9.63 11.10 21.98
N ASP A 84 9.58 10.02 21.20
CA ASP A 84 10.69 9.06 21.06
C ASP A 84 11.70 9.49 20.00
N VAL A 85 11.37 10.55 19.24
CA VAL A 85 12.24 11.18 18.24
C VAL A 85 12.70 12.54 18.73
N VAL A 86 13.92 12.93 18.37
CA VAL A 86 14.51 14.24 18.72
C VAL A 86 14.78 15.03 17.44
N PRO A 87 14.16 16.20 17.25
CA PRO A 87 13.18 16.83 18.13
C PRO A 87 11.84 16.09 18.17
N ALA A 88 11.10 16.22 19.28
CA ALA A 88 9.78 15.61 19.43
C ALA A 88 8.84 16.11 18.33
N LEU A 89 8.12 15.18 17.70
CA LEU A 89 7.15 15.52 16.66
C LEU A 89 5.81 15.85 17.30
N SER A 90 5.16 16.91 16.83
CA SER A 90 3.80 17.27 17.24
C SER A 90 3.10 17.98 16.10
N GLY A 91 1.85 17.62 15.85
CA GLY A 91 1.05 18.22 14.79
C GLY A 91 -0.30 17.53 14.64
N PHE A 92 -0.88 17.66 13.46
CA PHE A 92 -2.16 17.07 13.09
C PHE A 92 -1.95 16.11 11.93
N ILE A 93 -2.57 14.93 11.99
CA ILE A 93 -2.59 13.96 10.90
C ILE A 93 -4.01 13.77 10.38
N ASP A 94 -4.13 13.39 9.11
CA ASP A 94 -5.36 12.82 8.58
C ASP A 94 -5.40 11.32 8.96
N PRO A 95 -6.26 10.91 9.91
CA PRO A 95 -6.33 9.54 10.38
C PRO A 95 -6.82 8.55 9.32
N ASN A 96 -7.41 9.03 8.22
CA ASN A 96 -7.91 8.21 7.11
C ASN A 96 -6.92 8.16 5.93
N SER A 97 -5.78 8.84 6.02
CA SER A 97 -4.76 8.78 4.97
C SER A 97 -4.03 7.44 4.97
N LYS A 98 -3.54 7.01 3.79
CA LYS A 98 -2.75 5.78 3.62
C LYS A 98 -1.44 5.72 4.45
N TYR A 99 -1.03 6.85 5.03
CA TYR A 99 0.22 6.97 5.80
C TYR A 99 0.06 6.52 7.25
N PHE A 100 -1.16 6.46 7.79
CA PHE A 100 -1.40 6.15 9.19
C PHE A 100 -2.44 5.05 9.33
N THR A 101 -2.25 4.17 10.30
CA THR A 101 -3.26 3.19 10.72
C THR A 101 -3.43 3.27 12.22
N THR A 102 -4.63 2.97 12.73
CA THR A 102 -4.85 3.00 14.17
C THR A 102 -4.04 1.90 14.85
N PHE A 103 -3.36 2.26 15.93
CA PHE A 103 -2.52 1.39 16.71
C PHE A 103 -2.98 1.44 18.17
N SER A 104 -3.30 0.29 18.74
CA SER A 104 -3.61 0.17 20.16
C SER A 104 -2.93 -1.08 20.70
N ILE A 105 -2.05 -0.88 21.67
CA ILE A 105 -1.42 -1.98 22.43
C ILE A 105 -2.24 -2.37 23.66
N ASP A 106 -3.11 -1.47 24.12
CA ASP A 106 -3.82 -1.61 25.40
C ASP A 106 -5.18 -2.32 25.27
N LYS A 107 -5.75 -2.41 24.06
CA LYS A 107 -7.02 -3.10 23.82
C LYS A 107 -6.97 -3.88 22.51
N PRO A 108 -7.38 -5.16 22.50
CA PRO A 108 -7.60 -5.87 21.25
C PRO A 108 -8.67 -5.14 20.45
N VAL A 109 -8.29 -4.58 19.29
CA VAL A 109 -9.23 -3.99 18.34
C VAL A 109 -9.82 -5.12 17.51
N THR A 110 -10.56 -6.02 18.16
CA THR A 110 -11.52 -6.86 17.44
C THR A 110 -12.84 -6.10 17.46
N ILE A 111 -13.12 -5.36 16.39
CA ILE A 111 -14.48 -4.87 16.14
C ILE A 111 -15.24 -6.10 15.61
N PRO A 112 -16.26 -6.62 16.31
CA PRO A 112 -17.11 -7.67 15.77
C PRO A 112 -17.76 -7.16 14.47
N ASN A 113 -17.79 -7.97 13.42
CA ASN A 113 -18.39 -7.60 12.15
C ASN A 113 -19.80 -7.02 12.39
N GLY A 114 -20.03 -5.81 11.91
CA GLY A 114 -21.38 -5.26 11.77
C GLY A 114 -22.17 -6.12 10.77
N TYR A 115 -23.47 -6.21 10.96
CA TYR A 115 -24.38 -6.86 10.01
C TYR A 115 -24.42 -6.04 8.71
N ASP A 116 -23.80 -6.58 7.65
CA ASP A 116 -23.84 -5.98 6.31
C ASP A 116 -25.07 -6.50 5.56
N GLN A 117 -26.08 -5.65 5.41
CA GLN A 117 -27.33 -6.04 4.77
C GLN A 117 -27.31 -5.87 3.24
N ASP A 118 -26.34 -5.16 2.62
CA ASP A 118 -26.55 -4.71 1.23
C ASP A 118 -25.32 -4.43 0.32
N ASP A 119 -24.09 -4.90 0.59
CA ASP A 119 -22.99 -4.72 -0.40
C ASP A 119 -22.23 -6.02 -0.68
N SER A 120 -22.58 -6.69 -1.77
CA SER A 120 -21.98 -7.95 -2.18
C SER A 120 -20.59 -7.82 -2.86
N THR A 121 -19.98 -6.63 -2.90
CA THR A 121 -18.74 -6.45 -3.70
C THR A 121 -17.53 -5.80 -3.02
N ASN A 122 -17.68 -5.16 -1.86
CA ASN A 122 -16.54 -4.58 -1.12
C ASN A 122 -16.51 -4.92 0.38
N LEU A 123 -17.02 -6.10 0.74
CA LEU A 123 -16.97 -6.63 2.10
C LEU A 123 -15.51 -6.87 2.54
N HIS A 124 -15.09 -6.15 3.59
CA HIS A 124 -13.94 -6.50 4.45
C HIS A 124 -12.51 -6.13 4.00
N SER A 125 -12.26 -4.93 3.49
CA SER A 125 -10.90 -4.39 3.55
C SER A 125 -10.60 -3.97 5.00
N GLY A 126 -10.06 -4.89 5.80
CA GLY A 126 -9.53 -4.59 7.13
C GLY A 126 -8.46 -3.50 7.06
N GLN A 127 -8.18 -2.85 8.19
CA GLN A 127 -7.12 -1.84 8.26
C GLN A 127 -5.78 -2.42 7.78
N PRO A 128 -4.95 -1.63 7.07
CA PRO A 128 -3.65 -2.10 6.62
C PRO A 128 -2.80 -2.56 7.81
N VAL A 129 -2.21 -3.75 7.67
CA VAL A 129 -1.34 -4.36 8.68
C VAL A 129 0.11 -4.05 8.32
N ILE A 130 0.84 -3.42 9.23
CA ILE A 130 2.29 -3.34 9.18
C ILE A 130 2.83 -4.46 10.05
N THR A 131 3.66 -5.33 9.49
CA THR A 131 4.39 -6.32 10.28
C THR A 131 5.88 -6.03 10.18
N ASN A 132 6.57 -6.02 11.32
CA ASN A 132 8.04 -6.10 11.39
C ASN A 132 8.50 -7.56 11.59
N GLY A 133 7.61 -8.51 11.31
CA GLY A 133 7.81 -9.95 11.49
C GLY A 133 7.04 -10.75 10.46
N SER A 134 7.10 -12.08 10.57
CA SER A 134 6.45 -13.00 9.65
C SER A 134 4.93 -12.77 9.59
N ILE A 135 4.38 -12.78 8.38
CA ILE A 135 2.94 -12.85 8.16
C ILE A 135 2.58 -14.34 8.13
N THR A 136 1.93 -14.83 9.18
CA THR A 136 1.37 -16.18 9.21
C THR A 136 -0.11 -16.10 8.84
N ALA A 137 -0.47 -16.58 7.66
CA ALA A 137 -1.85 -16.73 7.27
C ALA A 137 -2.29 -18.19 7.48
N GLY A 138 -3.47 -18.41 8.07
CA GLY A 138 -4.08 -19.75 8.17
C GLY A 138 -4.52 -20.33 6.83
N GLY A 139 -4.40 -19.55 5.74
CA GLY A 139 -4.66 -19.92 4.36
C GLY A 139 -3.70 -19.22 3.41
N GLN A 140 -3.98 -19.29 2.10
CA GLN A 140 -3.13 -18.68 1.07
C GLN A 140 -3.28 -17.15 1.04
N VAL A 141 -2.16 -16.42 1.07
CA VAL A 141 -2.11 -14.99 0.72
C VAL A 141 -2.16 -14.86 -0.80
N ARG A 142 -3.17 -14.17 -1.33
CA ARG A 142 -3.37 -13.98 -2.77
C ARG A 142 -3.30 -12.49 -3.11
N CYS A 143 -2.71 -12.17 -4.26
CA CYS A 143 -2.98 -10.88 -4.89
C CYS A 143 -4.41 -10.92 -5.44
N GLY A 144 -5.25 -9.94 -5.08
CA GLY A 144 -6.64 -9.88 -5.52
C GLY A 144 -6.82 -9.49 -7.00
N THR A 145 -5.73 -9.11 -7.68
CA THR A 145 -5.76 -8.60 -9.04
C THR A 145 -5.07 -9.57 -10.00
N VAL A 146 -5.78 -9.93 -11.06
CA VAL A 146 -5.21 -10.59 -12.25
C VAL A 146 -5.24 -9.57 -13.38
N THR A 147 -4.09 -9.25 -13.96
CA THR A 147 -3.99 -8.24 -15.02
C THR A 147 -3.80 -8.91 -16.37
N ALA A 148 -4.76 -8.70 -17.27
CA ALA A 148 -4.64 -9.11 -18.67
C ALA A 148 -3.67 -8.17 -19.40
N LEU A 149 -2.66 -8.75 -20.04
CA LEU A 149 -1.68 -8.06 -20.86
C LEU A 149 -2.17 -7.98 -22.31
N PRO A 150 -2.01 -6.82 -22.98
CA PRO A 150 -2.31 -6.72 -24.40
C PRO A 150 -1.32 -7.54 -25.23
N ALA A 151 -1.83 -8.22 -26.26
CA ALA A 151 -1.03 -9.00 -27.21
C ALA A 151 -0.90 -8.25 -28.54
N THR A 152 -0.21 -7.10 -28.50
CA THR A 152 -0.18 -6.12 -29.60
C THR A 152 0.94 -6.34 -30.61
N GLY A 153 1.75 -7.40 -30.49
CA GLY A 153 2.97 -7.61 -31.30
C GLY A 153 4.09 -6.59 -31.01
N THR A 154 3.84 -5.62 -30.14
CA THR A 154 4.83 -4.72 -29.56
C THR A 154 5.26 -5.23 -28.19
N ALA A 155 6.33 -4.64 -27.65
CA ALA A 155 6.81 -4.91 -26.31
C ALA A 155 5.72 -4.57 -25.26
N THR A 156 5.22 -5.58 -24.55
CA THR A 156 4.24 -5.37 -23.47
C THR A 156 4.92 -5.24 -22.12
N ALA A 157 4.65 -4.11 -21.49
CA ALA A 157 5.02 -3.69 -20.13
C ALA A 157 4.45 -4.59 -19.03
N ILE A 158 5.28 -5.07 -18.11
CA ILE A 158 4.87 -5.74 -16.87
C ILE A 158 5.37 -4.92 -15.67
N ASP A 159 4.49 -4.64 -14.70
CA ASP A 159 4.81 -3.96 -13.44
C ASP A 159 5.20 -4.97 -12.35
N GLY A 160 6.51 -5.12 -12.13
CA GLY A 160 7.04 -6.04 -11.12
C GLY A 160 6.77 -5.68 -9.66
N THR A 161 6.21 -4.49 -9.35
CA THR A 161 6.11 -4.01 -7.97
C THR A 161 4.96 -4.63 -7.18
N LEU A 162 3.93 -5.12 -7.85
CA LEU A 162 2.67 -5.56 -7.22
C LEU A 162 2.61 -7.06 -6.90
N SER A 163 3.65 -7.83 -7.23
CA SER A 163 3.70 -9.30 -7.06
C SER A 163 2.39 -10.01 -7.46
N GLN A 164 1.91 -9.70 -8.67
CA GLN A 164 0.58 -10.09 -9.14
C GLN A 164 0.61 -11.18 -10.23
N VAL A 165 -0.58 -11.65 -10.61
CA VAL A 165 -0.75 -12.59 -11.72
C VAL A 165 -1.03 -11.82 -12.99
N TYR A 166 -0.29 -12.14 -14.04
CA TYR A 166 -0.50 -11.61 -15.38
C TYR A 166 -1.03 -12.71 -16.30
N THR A 167 -1.96 -12.37 -17.19
CA THR A 167 -2.42 -13.28 -18.24
C THR A 167 -2.14 -12.68 -19.61
N ILE A 168 -1.79 -13.52 -20.59
CA ILE A 168 -1.66 -13.09 -21.98
C ILE A 168 -2.17 -14.18 -22.92
N THR A 169 -2.98 -13.80 -23.90
CA THR A 169 -3.33 -14.68 -25.02
C THR A 169 -2.33 -14.44 -26.14
N ALA A 170 -1.60 -15.46 -26.56
CA ALA A 170 -0.65 -15.37 -27.66
C ALA A 170 -1.40 -15.36 -29.01
N ASN A 171 -1.98 -14.22 -29.39
CA ASN A 171 -2.74 -14.06 -30.65
C ASN A 171 -2.00 -13.25 -31.73
N SER A 172 -0.73 -12.91 -31.50
CA SER A 172 0.13 -12.17 -32.42
C SER A 172 1.31 -13.04 -32.87
N ILE A 173 1.88 -12.71 -34.03
CA ILE A 173 2.93 -13.51 -34.69
C ILE A 173 4.16 -13.67 -33.78
N THR A 174 4.49 -12.66 -32.96
CA THR A 174 5.61 -12.72 -32.00
C THR A 174 5.44 -11.70 -30.85
N PRO A 175 4.57 -11.96 -29.86
CA PRO A 175 4.52 -11.12 -28.66
C PRO A 175 5.89 -11.09 -27.97
N THR A 176 6.46 -9.90 -27.80
CA THR A 176 7.66 -9.70 -26.97
C THR A 176 7.20 -9.09 -25.66
N LEU A 177 7.57 -9.68 -24.53
CA LEU A 177 7.30 -9.15 -23.19
C LEU A 177 8.52 -8.37 -22.73
N THR A 178 8.33 -7.19 -22.14
CA THR A 178 9.42 -6.40 -21.56
C THR A 178 8.99 -5.91 -20.20
N ILE A 179 9.89 -5.89 -19.21
CA ILE A 179 9.59 -5.18 -17.97
C ILE A 179 9.60 -3.69 -18.27
N THR A 180 8.59 -2.99 -17.80
CA THR A 180 8.65 -1.53 -17.65
C THR A 180 8.54 -1.23 -16.17
N GLY A 181 9.44 -0.40 -15.66
CA GLY A 181 9.59 -0.19 -14.22
C GLY A 181 10.94 -0.73 -13.77
N ALA A 182 11.95 0.14 -13.86
CA ALA A 182 13.26 -0.12 -13.28
C ALA A 182 13.15 0.06 -11.76
N SER A 183 12.95 -1.04 -11.04
CA SER A 183 13.30 -1.26 -9.62
C SER A 183 12.39 -2.36 -9.09
N THR A 184 12.68 -3.60 -9.46
CA THR A 184 11.90 -4.75 -9.01
C THR A 184 12.26 -5.01 -7.55
N VAL A 185 11.29 -4.96 -6.63
CA VAL A 185 11.53 -5.24 -5.21
C VAL A 185 12.20 -6.61 -5.06
N PRO A 186 13.35 -6.76 -4.38
CA PRO A 186 13.96 -8.07 -4.16
C PRO A 186 12.97 -9.05 -3.53
N GLY A 187 12.85 -10.24 -4.10
CA GLY A 187 11.89 -11.26 -3.66
C GLY A 187 10.47 -11.11 -4.20
N ALA A 188 10.13 -10.03 -4.92
CA ALA A 188 8.86 -9.94 -5.62
C ALA A 188 8.71 -11.10 -6.61
N ALA A 189 7.50 -11.66 -6.68
CA ALA A 189 7.20 -12.79 -7.55
C ALA A 189 6.10 -12.42 -8.55
N ILE A 190 6.31 -12.72 -9.82
CA ILE A 190 5.29 -12.61 -10.85
C ILE A 190 4.92 -14.00 -11.34
N ASN A 191 3.62 -14.22 -11.53
CA ASN A 191 3.10 -15.42 -12.18
C ASN A 191 2.50 -15.01 -13.50
N LEU A 192 3.01 -15.56 -14.60
CA LEU A 192 2.52 -15.32 -15.94
C LEU A 192 1.77 -16.55 -16.44
N ILE A 193 0.50 -16.37 -16.77
CA ILE A 193 -0.34 -17.38 -17.43
C ILE A 193 -0.41 -17.00 -18.92
N VAL A 194 0.02 -17.92 -19.77
CA VAL A 194 -0.01 -17.77 -21.22
C VAL A 194 -1.02 -18.74 -21.79
N THR A 195 -1.94 -18.24 -22.61
CA THR A 195 -2.90 -19.07 -23.36
C THR A 195 -2.60 -19.00 -24.84
N GLY A 196 -2.40 -20.16 -25.48
CA GLY A 196 -2.24 -20.24 -26.94
C GLY A 196 -3.54 -19.96 -27.69
N ASP A 197 -3.44 -19.43 -28.90
CA ASP A 197 -4.59 -19.12 -29.78
C ASP A 197 -4.93 -20.27 -30.75
N GLY A 198 -4.33 -21.45 -30.59
CA GLY A 198 -4.42 -22.56 -31.55
C GLY A 198 -3.28 -22.57 -32.59
N THR A 199 -2.51 -21.48 -32.69
CA THR A 199 -1.34 -21.37 -33.59
C THR A 199 -0.05 -21.43 -32.79
N ALA A 200 1.01 -21.99 -33.39
CA ALA A 200 2.35 -21.92 -32.84
C ALA A 200 2.82 -20.45 -32.76
N ARG A 201 2.89 -19.88 -31.56
CA ARG A 201 3.45 -18.53 -31.33
C ARG A 201 4.69 -18.59 -30.47
N VAL A 202 5.59 -17.65 -30.67
CA VAL A 202 6.79 -17.50 -29.84
C VAL A 202 6.64 -16.25 -28.98
N ILE A 203 6.73 -16.44 -27.67
CA ILE A 203 6.88 -15.38 -26.69
C ILE A 203 8.36 -15.22 -26.36
N THR A 204 8.85 -14.00 -26.54
CA THR A 204 10.21 -13.61 -26.15
C THR A 204 10.16 -12.76 -24.89
N PHE A 205 11.06 -13.02 -23.94
CA PHE A 205 11.23 -12.18 -22.76
C PHE A 205 12.40 -11.23 -22.99
N GLY A 206 12.12 -9.94 -23.04
CA GLY A 206 13.06 -8.87 -23.29
C GLY A 206 13.70 -8.31 -22.01
N THR A 207 13.98 -7.01 -22.00
CA THR A 207 14.73 -6.34 -20.94
C THR A 207 14.18 -6.64 -19.55
N GLY A 208 15.09 -6.96 -18.63
CA GLY A 208 14.82 -7.18 -17.22
C GLY A 208 14.38 -8.61 -16.87
N PHE A 209 14.15 -9.49 -17.85
CA PHE A 209 13.95 -10.92 -17.62
C PHE A 209 15.24 -11.71 -17.82
N LYS A 210 15.39 -12.79 -17.04
CA LYS A 210 16.39 -13.85 -17.21
C LYS A 210 15.65 -15.19 -17.36
N PRO A 211 15.03 -15.44 -18.53
CA PRO A 211 14.26 -16.65 -18.78
C PRO A 211 15.16 -17.87 -19.04
N THR A 212 14.61 -19.08 -18.94
CA THR A 212 15.27 -20.32 -19.40
C THR A 212 15.35 -20.40 -20.94
N GLY A 213 14.61 -19.53 -21.63
CA GLY A 213 14.54 -19.43 -23.09
C GLY A 213 13.22 -18.79 -23.52
N THR A 214 12.96 -18.75 -24.83
CA THR A 214 11.65 -18.38 -25.35
C THR A 214 10.58 -19.39 -24.92
N LEU A 215 9.32 -18.99 -25.01
CA LEU A 215 8.18 -19.89 -24.84
C LEU A 215 7.48 -20.04 -26.20
N THR A 216 7.29 -21.27 -26.66
CA THR A 216 6.49 -21.54 -27.86
C THR A 216 5.15 -22.13 -27.45
N THR A 217 4.05 -21.44 -27.75
CA THR A 217 2.70 -21.95 -27.48
C THR A 217 2.33 -22.93 -28.57
N ALA A 218 2.34 -24.23 -28.32
CA ALA A 218 1.77 -25.21 -29.24
C ALA A 218 0.25 -25.28 -29.03
N GLY A 219 -0.55 -25.04 -30.09
CA GLY A 219 -2.01 -25.17 -30.04
C GLY A 219 -2.71 -24.18 -29.09
N ALA A 220 -3.86 -24.57 -28.55
CA ALA A 220 -4.65 -23.79 -27.59
C ALA A 220 -4.28 -24.10 -26.13
N ASN A 221 -3.06 -24.58 -25.90
CA ASN A 221 -2.59 -24.98 -24.57
C ASN A 221 -2.29 -23.77 -23.67
N ASN A 222 -2.35 -23.98 -22.36
CA ASN A 222 -1.96 -23.03 -21.34
C ASN A 222 -0.56 -23.32 -20.80
N TYR A 223 0.14 -22.28 -20.37
CA TYR A 223 1.46 -22.36 -19.73
C TYR A 223 1.49 -21.43 -18.53
N THR A 224 2.09 -21.85 -17.45
CA THR A 224 2.36 -20.98 -16.29
C THR A 224 3.86 -20.85 -16.10
N LEU A 225 4.32 -19.63 -15.89
CA LEU A 225 5.70 -19.30 -15.59
C LEU A 225 5.75 -18.47 -14.30
N THR A 226 6.70 -18.76 -13.44
CA THR A 226 6.97 -17.95 -12.25
C THR A 226 8.34 -17.34 -12.37
N PHE A 227 8.44 -16.05 -12.06
CA PHE A 227 9.71 -15.35 -11.94
C PHE A 227 9.86 -14.69 -10.58
N ILE A 228 11.08 -14.63 -10.06
CA ILE A 228 11.44 -13.98 -8.80
C ILE A 228 12.47 -12.87 -9.06
N SER A 229 12.23 -11.69 -8.50
CA SER A 229 13.10 -10.52 -8.62
C SER A 229 14.30 -10.63 -7.69
N ASN A 230 15.48 -10.26 -8.20
CA ASN A 230 16.69 -10.06 -7.37
C ASN A 230 16.95 -8.59 -6.98
N GLY A 231 16.03 -7.66 -7.28
CA GLY A 231 16.29 -6.21 -7.17
C GLY A 231 16.48 -5.49 -8.50
N THR A 232 16.85 -6.23 -9.55
CA THR A 232 17.26 -5.66 -10.85
C THR A 232 16.65 -6.40 -12.04
N SER A 233 16.44 -7.71 -11.90
CA SER A 233 15.87 -8.56 -12.96
C SER A 233 15.01 -9.67 -12.35
N PHE A 234 14.06 -10.16 -13.14
CA PHE A 234 13.25 -11.33 -12.83
C PHE A 234 13.91 -12.60 -13.37
N PHE A 235 14.25 -13.52 -12.48
CA PHE A 235 14.77 -14.84 -12.81
C PHE A 235 13.64 -15.83 -12.89
N GLU A 236 13.57 -16.58 -13.98
CA GLU A 236 12.61 -17.67 -14.08
C GLU A 236 12.96 -18.76 -13.07
N VAL A 237 11.99 -19.15 -12.25
CA VAL A 237 12.14 -20.22 -11.26
C VAL A 237 11.34 -21.46 -11.61
N SER A 238 10.30 -21.31 -12.43
CA SER A 238 9.52 -22.42 -12.94
C SER A 238 8.82 -22.07 -14.25
N ARG A 239 8.63 -23.10 -15.08
CA ARG A 239 7.69 -23.11 -16.19
C ARG A 239 7.00 -24.46 -16.27
N THR A 240 5.73 -24.47 -16.64
CA THR A 240 5.01 -25.71 -16.92
C THR A 240 5.28 -26.19 -18.34
N ALA A 241 5.08 -27.49 -18.58
CA ALA A 241 4.80 -27.98 -19.93
C ALA A 241 3.44 -27.46 -20.42
N ALA A 242 3.08 -27.79 -21.66
CA ALA A 242 1.76 -27.49 -22.21
C ALA A 242 0.67 -28.14 -21.35
N ILE A 243 -0.30 -27.33 -20.92
CA ILE A 243 -1.50 -27.76 -20.19
C ILE A 243 -2.66 -27.70 -21.18
N ALA A 244 -3.26 -28.85 -21.47
CA ALA A 244 -4.42 -28.96 -22.35
C ALA A 244 -5.68 -28.31 -21.76
#